data_AF-A0A6C0L966-F1
#
_entry.id   AF-A0A6C0L966-F1
#
_cell.length_a   1.000
_cell.length_b   1.000
_cell.length_c   1.000
_cell.angle_alpha   90.00
_cell.angle_beta   90.00
_cell.angle_gamma   90.00
#
_symmetry.space_group_name_H-M   'P 1'
#
loop_
_entity.id
_entity.type
_entity.pdbx_description
1 polymer ?
#
loop_
_entity_poly.entity_id
_entity_poly.type
_entity_poly.pdbx_seq_one_letter_code
_entity_poly.pdbx_strand_id
1 'polypeptide(L)'
;MGYTVSWRQHRFTDFTYATILRILPTLINKDTPFCIHSWGFCLGTEDDPAPIERVATMMTFIKTNRLPYTKDVMKALILMVEYGAADELTHDDNDMTWYIEALDEIHAIHPLASYEQQKAYFLHKA
;
A
#
# COMPACT_ATOMS: atom_id res chain seq x y z
N MET A 1 18.76 -9.12 -1.78
CA MET A 1 17.97 -9.05 -0.53
C MET A 1 16.66 -8.37 -0.88
N GLY A 2 15.52 -8.98 -0.52
CA GLY A 2 14.18 -8.42 -0.78
C GLY A 2 13.82 -7.35 0.24
N TYR A 3 12.77 -6.59 -0.03
CA TYR A 3 12.24 -5.53 0.82
C TYR A 3 10.97 -6.04 1.50
N THR A 4 10.91 -5.96 2.82
CA THR A 4 9.76 -6.43 3.60
C THR A 4 8.93 -5.24 4.02
N VAL A 5 7.70 -5.14 3.52
CA VAL A 5 6.71 -4.18 4.03
C VAL A 5 5.79 -4.87 5.03
N SER A 6 5.44 -4.16 6.10
CA SER A 6 4.52 -4.62 7.13
C SER A 6 3.56 -3.52 7.54
N TRP A 7 2.35 -3.91 7.92
CA TRP A 7 1.32 -2.99 8.39
C TRP A 7 0.38 -3.69 9.34
N ARG A 8 -0.33 -2.92 10.16
CA ARG A 8 -1.48 -3.42 10.90
C ARG A 8 -2.73 -3.18 10.06
N GLN A 9 -3.36 -4.28 9.67
CA GLN A 9 -4.55 -4.25 8.83
C GLN A 9 -5.83 -4.12 9.68
N HIS A 10 -6.73 -3.25 9.23
CA HIS A 10 -8.08 -3.15 9.75
C HIS A 10 -9.07 -3.88 8.85
N ARG A 11 -10.25 -4.23 9.39
CA ARG A 11 -11.30 -4.84 8.58
C ARG A 11 -11.78 -3.83 7.52
N PHE A 12 -11.75 -4.23 6.25
CA PHE A 12 -12.39 -3.45 5.21
C PHE A 12 -13.92 -3.46 5.40
N THR A 13 -14.52 -2.27 5.30
CA THR A 13 -15.96 -2.18 5.00
C THR A 13 -16.15 -2.36 3.49
N ASP A 14 -17.34 -2.74 3.05
CA ASP A 14 -17.64 -2.80 1.61
C ASP A 14 -17.40 -1.45 0.92
N PHE A 15 -17.68 -0.35 1.63
CA PHE A 15 -17.46 1.01 1.15
C PHE A 15 -15.97 1.34 0.99
N THR A 16 -15.14 1.06 2.00
CA THR A 16 -13.70 1.37 1.94
C THR A 16 -13.01 0.49 0.91
N TYR A 17 -13.39 -0.79 0.82
CA TYR A 17 -12.88 -1.71 -0.20
C TYR A 17 -13.22 -1.24 -1.61
N ALA A 18 -14.50 -0.97 -1.91
CA ALA A 18 -14.92 -0.50 -3.22
C ALA A 18 -14.24 0.82 -3.62
N THR A 19 -14.04 1.71 -2.65
CA THR A 19 -13.34 2.99 -2.87
C THR A 19 -11.88 2.77 -3.25
N ILE A 20 -11.16 1.93 -2.50
CA ILE A 20 -9.76 1.59 -2.77
C ILE A 20 -9.61 0.94 -4.15
N LEU A 21 -10.45 -0.06 -4.48
CA LEU A 21 -10.40 -0.73 -5.78
C LEU A 21 -10.66 0.20 -6.98
N ARG A 22 -11.44 1.27 -6.77
CA ARG A 22 -11.73 2.25 -7.81
C ARG A 22 -10.56 3.20 -8.06
N ILE A 23 -9.83 3.57 -7.01
CA ILE A 23 -8.77 4.59 -7.07
C ILE A 23 -7.41 3.95 -7.36
N LEU A 24 -7.11 2.80 -6.74
CA LEU A 24 -5.78 2.19 -6.81
C LEU A 24 -5.25 1.98 -8.24
N PRO A 25 -6.04 1.51 -9.24
CA PRO A 25 -5.57 1.35 -10.62
C PRO A 25 -5.10 2.65 -11.28
N THR A 26 -5.51 3.81 -10.78
CA THR A 26 -5.06 5.11 -11.32
C THR A 26 -3.76 5.61 -10.69
N LEU A 27 -3.31 4.98 -9.60
CA LEU A 27 -2.13 5.40 -8.82
C LEU A 27 -0.90 4.52 -9.07
N ILE A 28 -1.13 3.25 -9.41
CA ILE A 28 -0.07 2.26 -9.67
C ILE A 28 0.47 2.34 -11.09
N ASN A 29 1.66 1.78 -11.33
CA ASN A 29 2.19 1.65 -12.68
C ASN A 29 1.26 0.78 -13.54
N LYS A 30 1.01 1.19 -14.79
CA LYS A 30 0.19 0.43 -15.75
C LYS A 30 0.73 -0.96 -16.05
N ASP A 31 2.04 -1.13 -15.90
CA ASP A 31 2.72 -2.42 -16.13
C ASP A 31 2.68 -3.33 -14.89
N THR A 32 2.25 -2.81 -13.72
CA THR A 32 2.07 -3.62 -12.51
C THR A 32 0.78 -4.41 -12.62
N PRO A 33 0.83 -5.76 -12.67
CA PRO A 33 -0.38 -6.55 -12.72
C PRO A 33 -1.21 -6.33 -11.44
N PHE A 34 -2.51 -6.12 -11.62
CA PHE A 34 -3.46 -5.87 -10.54
C PHE A 34 -4.68 -6.78 -10.71
N CYS A 35 -4.91 -7.64 -9.72
CA CYS A 35 -5.97 -8.63 -9.73
C CYS A 35 -6.92 -8.41 -8.56
N ILE A 36 -8.22 -8.49 -8.82
CA ILE A 36 -9.27 -8.34 -7.81
C ILE A 36 -9.92 -9.71 -7.58
N HIS A 37 -10.07 -10.09 -6.32
CA HIS A 37 -10.66 -11.35 -5.90
C HIS A 37 -11.78 -11.11 -4.88
N SER A 38 -12.62 -12.12 -4.64
CA SER A 38 -13.67 -12.04 -3.61
C SER A 38 -13.09 -11.87 -2.20
N TRP A 39 -11.90 -12.42 -1.96
CA TRP A 39 -11.19 -12.39 -0.68
C TRP A 39 -10.27 -11.18 -0.50
N GLY A 40 -9.95 -10.41 -1.54
CA GLY A 40 -8.84 -9.44 -1.51
C GLY A 40 -8.47 -8.88 -2.87
N PHE A 41 -7.32 -8.25 -2.96
CA PHE A 41 -6.70 -7.87 -4.22
C PHE A 41 -5.21 -8.22 -4.18
N CYS A 42 -4.57 -8.24 -5.34
CA CYS A 42 -3.17 -8.57 -5.47
C CYS A 42 -2.48 -7.61 -6.43
N LEU A 43 -1.26 -7.23 -6.09
CA LEU A 43 -0.33 -6.51 -6.97
C LEU A 43 0.82 -7.45 -7.34
N GLY A 44 1.45 -7.27 -8.50
CA GLY A 44 2.63 -8.05 -8.88
C GLY A 44 2.30 -9.27 -9.73
N THR A 45 3.33 -10.03 -10.10
CA THR A 45 3.25 -11.13 -11.06
C THR A 45 2.73 -12.41 -10.40
N GLU A 46 2.38 -13.41 -11.21
CA GLU A 46 1.99 -14.74 -10.70
C GLU A 46 3.11 -15.41 -9.87
N ASP A 47 4.38 -15.15 -10.21
CA ASP A 47 5.55 -15.70 -9.52
C ASP A 47 5.90 -14.97 -8.21
N ASP A 48 5.46 -13.71 -8.07
CA ASP A 48 5.74 -12.88 -6.90
C ASP A 48 4.50 -12.00 -6.59
N PRO A 49 3.39 -12.60 -6.14
CA PRO A 49 2.19 -11.85 -5.82
C PRO A 49 2.31 -11.15 -4.47
N ALA A 50 1.81 -9.93 -4.39
CA ALA A 50 1.61 -9.13 -3.18
C ALA A 50 0.11 -9.10 -2.82
N PRO A 51 -0.42 -10.15 -2.16
CA PRO A 51 -1.84 -10.23 -1.81
C PRO A 51 -2.18 -9.34 -0.61
N ILE A 52 -3.32 -8.66 -0.69
CA ILE A 52 -3.92 -7.88 0.39
C ILE A 52 -5.35 -8.39 0.58
N GLU A 53 -5.58 -9.04 1.70
CA GLU A 53 -6.87 -9.65 2.04
C GLU A 53 -7.90 -8.59 2.49
N ARG A 54 -9.20 -8.87 2.35
CA ARG A 54 -10.29 -8.01 2.85
C ARG A 54 -10.50 -8.14 4.36
N VAL A 55 -10.14 -9.29 4.91
CA VAL A 55 -10.28 -9.60 6.34
C VAL A 55 -8.88 -9.71 6.92
N ALA A 56 -8.63 -8.98 8.01
CA ALA A 56 -7.31 -8.94 8.63
C ALA A 56 -6.88 -10.34 9.09
N THR A 57 -5.72 -10.78 8.62
CA THR A 57 -5.00 -11.93 9.15
C THR A 57 -3.96 -11.47 10.18
N MET A 58 -3.33 -12.39 10.92
CA MET A 58 -2.35 -12.06 11.94
C MET A 58 -1.10 -11.45 11.28
N MET A 59 -1.06 -10.13 11.15
CA MET A 59 0.06 -9.31 10.65
C MET A 59 0.54 -9.68 9.24
N THR A 60 0.19 -8.84 8.26
CA THR A 60 0.52 -9.09 6.85
C THR A 60 1.92 -8.57 6.55
N PHE A 61 2.81 -9.49 6.15
CA PHE A 61 4.13 -9.19 5.64
C PHE A 61 4.18 -9.50 4.14
N ILE A 62 4.70 -8.57 3.35
CA ILE A 62 4.99 -8.81 1.94
C ILE A 62 6.48 -8.59 1.72
N LYS A 63 7.17 -9.66 1.34
CA LYS A 63 8.51 -9.57 0.78
C LYS A 63 8.37 -9.28 -0.70
N THR A 64 8.67 -8.06 -1.10
CA THR A 64 8.79 -7.71 -2.52
C THR A 64 10.24 -7.87 -2.92
N ASN A 65 10.52 -8.59 -4.01
CA ASN A 65 11.83 -8.45 -4.63
C ASN A 65 11.95 -7.00 -5.10
N ARG A 66 13.06 -6.32 -4.79
CA ARG A 66 13.24 -4.91 -5.19
C ARG A 66 12.98 -4.82 -6.70
N LEU A 67 11.98 -4.00 -7.06
CA LEU A 67 11.50 -3.70 -8.41
C LEU A 67 10.76 -4.87 -9.12
N PRO A 68 9.66 -4.57 -9.86
CA PRO A 68 9.18 -3.23 -10.21
C PRO A 68 8.04 -2.68 -9.33
N TYR A 69 7.28 -3.50 -8.61
CA TYR A 69 5.98 -3.06 -8.04
C TYR A 69 5.99 -2.78 -6.53
N THR A 70 7.15 -2.80 -5.86
CA THR A 70 7.29 -2.45 -4.42
C THR A 70 6.65 -1.10 -4.09
N LYS A 71 6.91 -0.08 -4.92
CA LYS A 71 6.35 1.27 -4.72
C LYS A 71 4.82 1.28 -4.90
N ASP A 72 4.29 0.45 -5.79
CA ASP A 72 2.83 0.34 -5.98
C ASP A 72 2.14 -0.36 -4.81
N VAL A 73 2.81 -1.30 -4.15
CA VAL A 73 2.36 -1.85 -2.86
C VAL A 73 2.34 -0.75 -1.80
N MET A 74 3.39 0.07 -1.69
CA MET A 74 3.40 1.21 -0.76
C MET A 74 2.26 2.19 -1.05
N LYS A 75 1.95 2.44 -2.33
CA LYS A 75 0.81 3.29 -2.72
C LYS A 75 -0.53 2.70 -2.27
N ALA A 76 -0.71 1.39 -2.43
CA ALA A 76 -1.91 0.71 -1.92
C ALA A 76 -2.03 0.86 -0.40
N LEU A 77 -0.93 0.71 0.34
CA LEU A 77 -0.90 0.86 1.79
C LEU A 77 -1.20 2.29 2.25
N ILE A 78 -0.64 3.31 1.60
CA ILE A 78 -0.95 4.74 1.86
C ILE A 78 -2.44 5.02 1.64
N LEU A 79 -3.01 4.48 0.57
CA LEU A 79 -4.43 4.61 0.27
C LEU A 79 -5.29 3.88 1.31
N MET A 80 -4.84 2.72 1.79
CA MET A 80 -5.49 2.00 2.88
C MET A 80 -5.49 2.81 4.18
N VAL A 81 -4.40 3.52 4.50
CA VAL A 81 -4.36 4.43 5.66
C VAL A 81 -5.38 5.56 5.51
N GLU A 82 -5.43 6.21 4.34
CA GLU A 82 -6.37 7.31 4.06
C GLU A 82 -7.83 6.90 4.32
N TYR A 83 -8.20 5.66 3.97
CA TYR A 83 -9.55 5.13 4.15
C TYR A 83 -9.73 4.27 5.41
N GLY A 84 -8.79 4.31 6.37
CA GLY A 84 -8.89 3.63 7.65
C GLY A 84 -8.87 2.10 7.57
N ALA A 85 -8.28 1.54 6.51
CA ALA A 85 -8.10 0.10 6.31
C ALA A 85 -6.73 -0.43 6.78
N ALA A 86 -5.78 0.45 7.10
CA ALA A 86 -4.51 0.09 7.70
C ALA A 86 -3.91 1.22 8.55
N ASP A 87 -2.94 0.88 9.39
CA ASP A 87 -2.03 1.81 10.04
C ASP A 87 -0.69 1.12 10.36
N GLU A 88 0.18 1.82 11.11
CA GLU A 88 1.49 1.30 11.54
C GLU A 88 2.36 0.78 10.38
N LEU A 89 2.28 1.45 9.21
CA LEU A 89 3.08 1.12 8.03
C LEU A 89 4.57 1.14 8.37
N THR A 90 5.26 0.05 8.06
CA THR A 90 6.68 -0.19 8.38
C THR A 90 7.35 -0.92 7.23
N HIS A 91 8.68 -0.86 7.21
CA HIS A 91 9.50 -1.70 6.37
C HIS A 91 10.81 -2.08 7.07
N ASP A 92 11.53 -3.05 6.52
CA ASP A 92 12.78 -3.58 7.10
C ASP A 92 14.03 -2.72 6.86
N ASP A 93 13.99 -1.79 5.90
CA ASP A 93 14.96 -0.70 5.79
C ASP A 93 14.68 0.39 6.86
N ASN A 94 15.66 1.20 7.25
CA ASN A 94 15.40 2.37 8.12
C ASN A 94 14.97 3.60 7.32
N ASP A 95 15.23 3.61 6.00
CA ASP A 95 14.97 4.77 5.14
C ASP A 95 13.54 4.75 4.56
N MET A 96 12.66 5.63 5.09
CA MET A 96 11.27 5.80 4.63
C MET A 96 11.14 6.66 3.35
N THR A 97 12.23 7.02 2.68
CA THR A 97 12.21 7.89 1.48
C THR A 97 11.26 7.37 0.40
N TRP A 98 11.20 6.06 0.16
CA TRP A 98 10.30 5.49 -0.84
C TRP A 98 8.81 5.66 -0.50
N TYR A 99 8.45 5.60 0.79
CA TYR A 99 7.09 5.91 1.24
C TYR A 99 6.76 7.39 1.05
N ILE A 100 7.71 8.29 1.31
CA ILE A 100 7.52 9.74 1.09
C ILE A 100 7.33 10.03 -0.40
N GLU A 101 8.16 9.47 -1.27
CA GLU A 101 7.99 9.63 -2.72
C GLU A 101 6.67 9.03 -3.22
N ALA A 102 6.27 7.85 -2.71
CA ALA A 102 4.98 7.24 -3.05
C ALA A 102 3.81 8.11 -2.58
N LEU A 103 3.90 8.70 -1.39
CA LEU A 103 2.91 9.61 -0.84
C LEU A 103 2.77 10.88 -1.68
N ASP A 104 3.89 11.49 -2.08
CA ASP A 104 3.91 12.67 -2.95
C ASP A 104 3.30 12.37 -4.33
N GLU A 105 3.63 11.21 -4.92
CA GLU A 105 3.03 10.77 -6.19
C GLU A 105 1.51 10.56 -6.09
N ILE A 106 1.05 9.91 -5.02
CA ILE A 106 -0.38 9.72 -4.81
C ILE A 106 -1.07 11.06 -4.64
N HIS A 107 -0.56 11.94 -3.77
CA HIS A 107 -1.20 13.22 -3.49
C HIS A 107 -1.30 14.12 -4.73
N ALA A 108 -0.31 14.04 -5.63
CA ALA A 108 -0.34 14.75 -6.90
C ALA A 108 -1.46 14.29 -7.85
N ILE A 109 -1.85 13.01 -7.80
CA ILE A 109 -2.90 12.42 -8.66
C ILE A 109 -4.27 12.43 -7.96
N HIS A 110 -4.29 12.13 -6.67
CA HIS A 110 -5.45 11.98 -5.80
C HIS A 110 -5.15 12.66 -4.46
N PRO A 111 -5.55 13.93 -4.28
CA PRO A 111 -5.27 14.69 -3.06
C PRO A 111 -5.79 13.98 -1.80
N LEU A 112 -4.86 13.55 -0.96
CA LEU A 112 -5.12 12.87 0.30
C LEU A 112 -5.45 13.88 1.40
N ALA A 113 -6.51 13.64 2.17
CA ALA A 113 -6.85 14.49 3.31
C ALA A 113 -5.85 14.32 4.47
N SER A 114 -5.26 13.13 4.60
CA SER A 114 -4.26 12.82 5.64
C SER A 114 -2.81 13.07 5.22
N TYR A 115 -2.56 13.76 4.10
CA TYR A 115 -1.23 13.92 3.51
C TYR A 115 -0.16 14.40 4.50
N GLU A 116 -0.41 15.52 5.18
CA GLU A 116 0.56 16.11 6.13
C GLU A 116 0.84 15.17 7.32
N GLN A 117 -0.19 14.47 7.80
CA GLN A 117 -0.05 13.53 8.92
C GLN A 117 0.75 12.30 8.51
N GLN A 118 0.48 11.74 7.33
CA GLN A 118 1.25 10.60 6.81
C GLN A 118 2.71 10.99 6.53
N LYS A 119 2.94 12.19 5.97
CA LYS A 119 4.28 12.71 5.70
C LYS A 119 5.08 12.89 6.99
N ALA A 120 4.48 13.50 8.02
CA ALA A 120 5.11 13.63 9.33
C ALA A 120 5.44 12.27 9.96
N TYR A 121 4.51 11.30 9.86
CA TYR A 121 4.75 9.93 10.34
C TYR A 121 5.97 9.28 9.68
N PHE A 122 6.10 9.36 8.35
CA PHE A 122 7.25 8.79 7.65
C PHE A 122 8.56 9.52 7.96
N LEU A 123 8.54 10.84 8.08
CA LEU A 123 9.72 11.64 8.47
C LEU A 123 10.20 11.35 9.90
N HIS A 124 9.30 11.01 10.82
CA HIS A 124 9.66 10.63 12.19
C HIS A 124 10.18 9.19 12.32
N LYS A 125 9.92 8.33 11.33
CA LYS A 125 10.39 6.95 11.29
C LYS A 125 11.71 6.75 10.54
N ALA A 126 12.09 7.69 9.67
CA ALA A 126 13.39 7.73 9.01
C ALA A 126 14.50 8.18 9.98
#